data_AF-A0AAV4ERG6-F1
#
_entry.id   AF-A0AAV4ERG6-F1
#
_cell.length_a   1.000
_cell.length_b   1.000
_cell.length_c   1.000
_cell.angle_alpha   90.00
_cell.angle_beta   90.00
_cell.angle_gamma   90.00
#
_symmetry.space_group_name_H-M   'P 1'
#
loop_
_entity.id
_entity.type
_entity.pdbx_description
1 polymer ?
#
loop_
_entity_poly.entity_id
_entity_poly.type
_entity_poly.pdbx_seq_one_letter_code
_entity_poly.pdbx_strand_id
1 'polypeptide(L)'
;MKSILEEYKCEKVRLVTMLEESDDLVVKTVQPSIRTDRKWKVEEAIDKANECLKMKEVIGQTQTERKGLGSSSVKWWSKTEDKEKRDTIMDEVRQRKDFRTIQRAVQQFQQGQWMDWDSAIQRFLTWKDIWQMTPPRISFFIRSVYDLLPSNANLIHWGKKDDPTCPLCHGRQTTEHVLSSCKVALSQGPYTWRHNRVLQGLASVISTAKGQFKPPSPSFTIFTTEGGIKTWCGRSNTASTQRKGLLDG
;
A
#
# COMPACT_ATOMS: atom_id res chain seq x y z
N MET A 1 -0.66 9.33 -10.89
CA MET A 1 0.22 9.45 -12.07
C MET A 1 -0.14 8.33 -13.02
N LYS A 2 -0.62 8.64 -14.23
CA LYS A 2 -1.02 7.61 -15.20
C LYS A 2 0.22 6.98 -15.82
N SER A 3 0.18 5.67 -16.06
CA SER A 3 1.32 4.95 -16.65
C SER A 3 1.43 5.28 -18.14
N ILE A 4 2.65 5.43 -18.66
CA ILE A 4 2.89 5.63 -20.11
C ILE A 4 2.19 4.54 -20.96
N LEU A 5 2.20 3.30 -20.47
CA LEU A 5 1.54 2.18 -21.15
C LEU A 5 0.01 2.35 -21.21
N GLU A 6 -0.56 2.97 -20.18
CA GLU A 6 -2.01 3.23 -20.12
C GLU A 6 -2.41 4.31 -21.12
N GLU A 7 -1.67 5.41 -21.17
CA GLU A 7 -1.90 6.47 -22.15
C GLU A 7 -1.69 5.95 -23.57
N TYR A 8 -0.64 5.15 -23.79
CA TYR A 8 -0.44 4.47 -25.08
C TYR A 8 -1.67 3.65 -25.50
N LYS A 9 -2.23 2.84 -24.59
CA LYS A 9 -3.41 2.02 -24.89
C LYS A 9 -4.65 2.87 -25.15
N CYS A 10 -4.88 3.90 -24.35
CA CYS A 10 -6.00 4.81 -24.53
C CYS A 10 -5.90 5.54 -25.87
N GLU A 11 -4.71 6.03 -26.23
CA GLU A 11 -4.50 6.76 -27.48
C GLU A 11 -4.67 5.86 -28.70
N LYS A 12 -4.27 4.59 -28.60
CA LYS A 12 -4.49 3.61 -29.66
C LYS A 12 -5.98 3.28 -29.85
N VAL A 13 -6.73 3.13 -28.76
CA VAL A 13 -8.19 2.96 -28.78
C VAL A 13 -8.86 4.19 -29.40
N ARG A 14 -8.46 5.39 -28.96
CA ARG A 14 -8.93 6.66 -29.50
C ARG A 14 -8.72 6.75 -31.01
N LEU A 15 -7.51 6.39 -31.48
CA LEU A 15 -7.18 6.42 -32.90
C LEU A 15 -8.04 5.45 -33.71
N VAL A 16 -8.22 4.20 -33.26
CA VAL A 16 -9.08 3.22 -33.96
C VAL A 16 -10.52 3.76 -34.05
N THR A 17 -11.10 4.14 -32.90
CA THR A 17 -12.48 4.62 -32.87
C THR A 17 -12.69 5.89 -33.70
N MET A 18 -11.73 6.81 -33.75
CA MET A 18 -11.79 8.00 -34.62
C MET A 18 -11.78 7.65 -36.12
N LEU A 19 -11.05 6.60 -36.51
CA LEU A 19 -11.00 6.17 -37.91
C LEU A 19 -12.29 5.46 -38.32
N GLU A 20 -12.88 4.67 -37.42
CA GLU A 20 -14.18 4.00 -37.62
C GLU A 20 -15.33 5.01 -37.76
N GLU A 21 -15.28 6.09 -37.01
CA GLU A 21 -16.27 7.18 -36.99
C GLU A 21 -15.96 8.31 -37.98
N SER A 22 -14.96 8.15 -38.87
CA SER A 22 -14.60 9.20 -39.81
C SER A 22 -15.71 9.49 -40.82
N ASP A 23 -15.97 10.78 -41.08
CA ASP A 23 -16.87 11.24 -42.14
C ASP A 23 -16.33 10.94 -43.55
N ASP A 24 -15.02 10.73 -43.68
CA ASP A 24 -14.38 10.40 -44.96
C ASP A 24 -14.66 8.93 -45.34
N LEU A 25 -15.43 8.75 -46.42
CA LEU A 25 -15.81 7.44 -46.94
C LEU A 25 -14.60 6.57 -47.31
N VAL A 26 -13.48 7.17 -47.77
CA VAL A 26 -12.27 6.44 -48.12
C VAL A 26 -11.64 5.85 -46.87
N VAL A 27 -11.49 6.66 -45.81
CA VAL A 27 -10.93 6.23 -44.52
C VAL A 27 -11.80 5.13 -43.90
N LYS A 28 -13.11 5.32 -43.95
CA LYS A 28 -14.08 4.35 -43.42
C LYS A 28 -14.08 3.02 -44.19
N THR A 29 -13.79 3.05 -45.49
CA THR A 29 -13.69 1.84 -46.33
C THR A 29 -12.37 1.11 -46.13
N VAL A 30 -11.26 1.85 -46.02
CA VAL A 30 -9.91 1.27 -45.94
C VAL A 30 -9.62 0.68 -44.56
N GLN A 31 -10.18 1.24 -43.48
CA GLN A 31 -9.93 0.85 -42.07
C GLN A 31 -8.47 0.48 -41.82
N PRO A 32 -7.54 1.46 -41.87
CA PRO A 32 -6.12 1.16 -41.83
C PRO A 32 -5.74 0.47 -40.51
N SER A 33 -5.08 -0.68 -40.62
CA SER A 33 -4.68 -1.47 -39.46
C SER A 33 -3.70 -0.70 -38.59
N ILE A 34 -4.03 -0.48 -37.32
CA ILE A 34 -3.16 0.23 -36.40
C ILE A 34 -2.11 -0.71 -35.83
N ARG A 35 -0.84 -0.33 -35.96
CA ARG A 35 0.27 -1.08 -35.36
C ARG A 35 0.16 -1.05 -33.84
N THR A 36 -0.01 -2.24 -33.28
CA THR A 36 -0.08 -2.56 -31.86
C THR A 36 0.98 -3.59 -31.50
N ASP A 37 1.19 -3.83 -30.21
CA ASP A 37 2.18 -4.80 -29.73
C ASP A 37 1.68 -6.25 -29.90
N ARG A 38 2.58 -7.22 -29.96
CA ARG A 38 2.24 -8.65 -30.12
C ARG A 38 1.34 -9.19 -29.00
N LYS A 39 1.47 -8.63 -27.80
CA LYS A 39 0.75 -9.09 -26.59
C LYS A 39 -0.58 -8.38 -26.37
N TRP A 40 -0.88 -7.31 -27.10
CA TRP A 40 -2.07 -6.51 -26.86
C TRP A 40 -2.61 -5.95 -28.17
N LYS A 41 -3.82 -6.36 -28.52
CA LYS A 41 -4.55 -5.87 -29.69
C LYS A 41 -5.61 -4.86 -29.26
N VAL A 42 -5.78 -3.80 -30.06
CA VAL A 42 -6.75 -2.73 -29.79
C VAL A 42 -8.17 -3.20 -30.05
N GLU A 43 -8.40 -3.92 -31.15
CA GLU A 43 -9.72 -4.47 -31.53
C GLU A 43 -10.32 -5.28 -30.38
N GLU A 44 -9.58 -6.25 -29.85
CA GLU A 44 -10.03 -7.04 -28.69
C GLU A 44 -10.30 -6.21 -27.43
N ALA A 45 -9.61 -5.07 -27.26
CA ALA A 45 -9.82 -4.19 -26.12
C ALA A 45 -11.10 -3.35 -26.29
N ILE A 46 -11.37 -2.89 -27.51
CA ILE A 46 -12.60 -2.18 -27.89
C ILE A 46 -13.79 -3.12 -27.78
N ASP A 47 -13.69 -4.35 -28.29
CA ASP A 47 -14.78 -5.34 -28.20
C ASP A 47 -15.16 -5.62 -26.76
N LYS A 48 -14.17 -5.86 -25.89
CA LYS A 48 -14.39 -6.07 -24.45
C LYS A 48 -14.97 -4.84 -23.76
N ALA A 49 -14.58 -3.64 -24.18
CA ALA A 49 -15.13 -2.39 -23.65
C ALA A 49 -16.61 -2.24 -24.07
N ASN A 50 -16.92 -2.48 -25.34
CA ASN A 50 -18.28 -2.45 -25.88
C ASN A 50 -19.18 -3.49 -25.20
N GLU A 51 -18.72 -4.72 -25.02
CA GLU A 51 -19.44 -5.76 -24.25
C GLU A 51 -19.73 -5.32 -22.82
N CYS A 52 -18.75 -4.72 -22.14
CA CYS A 52 -18.92 -4.23 -20.78
C CYS A 52 -19.91 -3.06 -20.70
N LEU A 53 -19.86 -2.13 -21.65
CA LEU A 53 -20.78 -1.00 -21.73
C LEU A 53 -22.21 -1.48 -22.02
N LYS A 54 -22.39 -2.43 -22.94
CA LYS A 54 -23.69 -3.09 -23.17
C LYS A 54 -24.20 -3.79 -21.91
N MET A 55 -23.33 -4.49 -21.18
CA MET A 55 -23.69 -5.14 -19.92
C MET A 55 -24.12 -4.12 -18.86
N LYS A 56 -23.38 -3.01 -18.70
CA LYS A 56 -23.75 -1.90 -17.81
C LYS A 56 -25.08 -1.29 -18.20
N GLU A 57 -25.36 -1.20 -19.49
CA GLU A 57 -26.64 -0.73 -20.02
C GLU A 57 -27.80 -1.67 -19.64
N VAL A 58 -27.61 -2.99 -19.77
CA VAL A 58 -28.61 -4.00 -19.36
C VAL A 58 -28.86 -4.00 -17.86
N ILE A 59 -27.80 -3.90 -17.06
CA ILE A 59 -27.90 -3.82 -15.59
C ILE A 59 -28.64 -2.54 -15.17
N GLY A 60 -28.47 -1.47 -15.95
CA GLY A 60 -29.04 -0.17 -15.65
C GLY A 60 -28.38 0.48 -14.42
N GLN A 61 -29.12 1.40 -13.80
CA GLN A 61 -28.60 2.17 -12.67
C GLN A 61 -28.66 1.37 -11.38
N THR A 62 -27.49 1.05 -10.83
CA THR A 62 -27.36 0.48 -9.49
C THR A 62 -27.18 1.57 -8.44
N GLN A 63 -27.64 1.33 -7.22
CA GLN A 63 -27.33 2.21 -6.10
C GLN A 63 -25.84 2.13 -5.76
N THR A 64 -25.08 3.16 -6.12
CA THR A 64 -23.64 3.27 -5.81
C THR A 64 -23.37 4.07 -4.53
N GLU A 65 -24.30 4.93 -4.13
CA GLU A 65 -24.16 5.84 -2.99
C GLU A 65 -25.38 5.79 -2.05
N ARG A 66 -25.29 6.51 -0.94
CA ARG A 66 -26.42 6.70 0.00
C ARG A 66 -27.52 7.63 -0.53
N LYS A 67 -27.40 8.13 -1.77
CA LYS A 67 -28.35 9.06 -2.39
C LYS A 67 -29.66 8.41 -2.88
N GLY A 68 -29.74 7.08 -2.87
CA GLY A 68 -30.92 6.33 -3.32
C GLY A 68 -31.01 6.17 -4.84
N LEU A 69 -31.96 5.35 -5.29
CA LEU A 69 -32.22 5.12 -6.71
C LEU A 69 -32.85 6.36 -7.37
N GLY A 70 -32.45 6.69 -8.59
CA GLY A 70 -33.00 7.81 -9.36
C GLY A 70 -32.36 9.18 -9.09
N SER A 71 -31.36 9.28 -8.20
CA SER A 71 -30.68 10.56 -7.91
C SER A 71 -29.75 11.05 -9.03
N SER A 72 -29.26 10.14 -9.88
CA SER A 72 -28.42 10.49 -11.04
C SER A 72 -29.15 10.20 -12.34
N SER A 73 -28.97 11.07 -13.34
CA SER A 73 -29.51 10.85 -14.69
C SER A 73 -28.75 9.72 -15.38
N VAL A 74 -29.49 8.80 -15.99
CA VAL A 74 -28.90 7.69 -16.76
C VAL A 74 -28.60 8.18 -18.17
N LYS A 75 -27.31 8.20 -18.53
CA LYS A 75 -26.88 8.31 -19.92
C LYS A 75 -26.74 6.91 -20.50
N TRP A 76 -27.55 6.61 -21.50
CA TRP A 76 -27.54 5.33 -22.21
C TRP A 76 -26.45 5.34 -23.27
N TRP A 77 -25.54 4.36 -23.23
CA TRP A 77 -24.43 4.27 -24.18
C TRP A 77 -24.93 4.13 -25.63
N SER A 78 -26.01 3.39 -25.87
CA SER A 78 -26.64 3.30 -27.19
C SER A 78 -27.10 4.65 -27.75
N LYS A 79 -27.48 5.61 -26.89
CA LYS A 79 -28.07 6.90 -27.26
C LYS A 79 -27.09 8.08 -27.22
N THR A 80 -25.82 7.84 -26.89
CA THR A 80 -24.81 8.91 -26.83
C THR A 80 -24.30 9.30 -28.22
N GLU A 81 -23.85 10.54 -28.34
CA GLU A 81 -23.14 11.04 -29.53
C GLU A 81 -21.80 10.33 -29.70
N ASP A 82 -21.26 10.31 -30.93
CA ASP A 82 -20.07 9.55 -31.28
C ASP A 82 -18.83 9.96 -30.47
N LYS A 83 -18.65 11.26 -30.22
CA LYS A 83 -17.59 11.74 -29.32
C LYS A 83 -17.76 11.23 -27.88
N GLU A 84 -18.97 11.30 -27.32
CA GLU A 84 -19.23 10.81 -25.96
C GLU A 84 -19.03 9.29 -25.89
N LYS A 85 -19.43 8.55 -26.92
CA LYS A 85 -19.20 7.09 -27.02
C LYS A 85 -17.71 6.76 -26.96
N ARG A 86 -16.88 7.46 -27.72
CA ARG A 86 -15.41 7.29 -27.68
C ARG A 86 -14.82 7.56 -26.30
N ASP A 87 -15.24 8.65 -25.67
CA ASP A 87 -14.78 9.00 -24.32
C ASP A 87 -15.18 7.90 -23.31
N THR A 88 -16.41 7.37 -23.43
CA THR A 88 -16.89 6.27 -22.60
C THR A 88 -16.10 4.98 -22.82
N ILE A 89 -15.77 4.64 -24.08
CA ILE A 89 -14.95 3.47 -24.40
C ILE A 89 -13.53 3.62 -23.83
N MET A 90 -12.91 4.79 -23.98
CA MET A 90 -11.59 5.06 -23.41
C MET A 90 -11.59 4.93 -21.88
N ASP A 91 -12.61 5.46 -21.22
CA ASP A 91 -12.74 5.35 -19.77
C ASP A 91 -13.01 3.92 -19.32
N GLU A 92 -13.76 3.12 -20.09
CA GLU A 92 -13.94 1.70 -19.81
C GLU A 92 -12.62 0.93 -19.90
N VAL A 93 -11.80 1.22 -20.92
CA VAL A 93 -10.47 0.60 -21.09
C VAL A 93 -9.55 0.94 -19.91
N ARG A 94 -9.61 2.18 -19.40
CA ARG A 94 -8.89 2.60 -18.18
C ARG A 94 -9.39 1.83 -16.96
N GLN A 95 -10.69 1.86 -16.71
CA GLN A 95 -11.31 1.16 -15.58
C GLN A 95 -10.97 -0.33 -15.59
N ARG A 96 -10.98 -0.99 -16.75
CA ARG A 96 -10.62 -2.41 -16.88
C ARG A 96 -9.23 -2.72 -16.35
N LYS A 97 -8.26 -1.82 -16.56
CA LYS A 97 -6.91 -1.96 -16.01
C LYS A 97 -6.90 -1.80 -14.49
N ASP A 98 -7.61 -0.80 -13.98
CA ASP A 98 -7.72 -0.55 -12.54
C ASP A 98 -8.38 -1.73 -11.84
N PHE A 99 -9.47 -2.27 -12.41
CA PHE A 99 -10.12 -3.50 -11.94
C PHE A 99 -9.16 -4.68 -11.89
N ARG A 100 -8.35 -4.90 -12.94
CA ARG A 100 -7.34 -5.99 -12.91
C ARG A 100 -6.29 -5.77 -11.84
N THR A 101 -5.93 -4.52 -11.56
CA THR A 101 -4.95 -4.19 -10.52
C THR A 101 -5.53 -4.47 -9.14
N ILE A 102 -6.77 -4.04 -8.89
CA ILE A 102 -7.51 -4.32 -7.66
C ILE A 102 -7.73 -5.82 -7.48
N GLN A 103 -8.17 -6.52 -8.53
CA GLN A 103 -8.37 -7.98 -8.50
C GLN A 103 -7.07 -8.71 -8.11
N ARG A 104 -5.93 -8.29 -8.66
CA ARG A 104 -4.62 -8.83 -8.27
C ARG A 104 -4.26 -8.49 -6.83
N ALA A 105 -4.54 -7.27 -6.38
CA ALA A 105 -4.28 -6.86 -5.00
C ALA A 105 -5.08 -7.71 -4.01
N VAL A 106 -6.38 -7.93 -4.25
CA VAL A 106 -7.23 -8.78 -3.41
C VAL A 106 -6.73 -10.22 -3.34
N GLN A 107 -6.11 -10.74 -4.40
CA GLN A 107 -5.52 -12.08 -4.41
C GLN A 107 -4.19 -12.19 -3.64
N GLN A 108 -3.58 -11.06 -3.26
CA GLN A 108 -2.32 -11.04 -2.52
C GLN A 108 -2.60 -10.93 -1.02
N PHE A 109 -2.60 -12.06 -0.32
CA PHE A 109 -2.93 -12.11 1.11
C PHE A 109 -2.12 -11.13 1.99
N GLN A 110 -0.83 -10.94 1.70
CA GLN A 110 0.05 -10.06 2.49
C GLN A 110 0.16 -8.66 1.87
N GLN A 111 0.58 -8.58 0.60
CA GLN A 111 0.79 -7.30 -0.08
C GLN A 111 -0.51 -6.59 -0.46
N GLY A 112 -1.64 -7.29 -0.41
CA GLY A 112 -2.98 -6.75 -0.68
C GLY A 112 -3.72 -6.27 0.56
N GLN A 113 -3.15 -6.41 1.77
CA GLN A 113 -3.81 -5.99 3.02
C GLN A 113 -4.20 -4.51 3.06
N TRP A 114 -3.54 -3.68 2.25
CA TRP A 114 -3.90 -2.26 2.11
C TRP A 114 -5.32 -2.04 1.57
N MET A 115 -5.93 -3.06 0.95
CA MET A 115 -7.32 -3.02 0.51
C MET A 115 -8.30 -2.94 1.69
N ASP A 116 -7.91 -3.37 2.89
CA ASP A 116 -8.76 -3.44 4.09
C ASP A 116 -8.45 -2.30 5.10
N TRP A 117 -7.63 -1.32 4.72
CA TRP A 117 -7.12 -0.26 5.61
C TRP A 117 -8.04 0.96 5.73
N ASP A 118 -9.36 0.78 5.67
CA ASP A 118 -10.35 1.87 5.69
C ASP A 118 -10.25 2.78 6.94
N SER A 119 -9.75 2.25 8.06
CA SER A 119 -9.56 2.96 9.33
C SER A 119 -8.11 3.29 9.67
N ALA A 120 -7.16 2.93 8.80
CA ALA A 120 -5.74 3.16 9.07
C ALA A 120 -5.39 4.65 8.94
N ILE A 121 -4.53 5.12 9.85
CA ILE A 121 -3.98 6.49 9.75
C ILE A 121 -3.11 6.58 8.50
N GLN A 122 -3.53 7.40 7.54
CA GLN A 122 -2.75 7.65 6.33
C GLN A 122 -1.41 8.27 6.69
N ARG A 123 -0.33 7.68 6.18
CA ARG A 123 1.01 8.27 6.22
C ARG A 123 1.49 8.54 4.82
N PHE A 124 1.77 9.80 4.55
CA PHE A 124 2.31 10.24 3.27
C PHE A 124 3.84 10.21 3.32
N LEU A 125 4.44 9.40 2.45
CA LEU A 125 5.85 9.50 2.10
C LEU A 125 5.97 10.49 0.93
N THR A 126 6.50 11.67 1.17
CA THR A 126 6.79 12.59 0.08
C THR A 126 8.04 12.14 -0.66
N TRP A 127 8.18 12.57 -1.92
CA TRP A 127 9.40 12.28 -2.70
C TRP A 127 10.65 12.83 -2.01
N LYS A 128 10.52 13.98 -1.34
CA LYS A 128 11.59 14.59 -0.54
C LYS A 128 12.01 13.67 0.61
N ASP A 129 11.05 13.08 1.33
CA ASP A 129 11.36 12.14 2.42
C ASP A 129 12.13 10.93 1.90
N ILE A 130 11.69 10.36 0.78
CA ILE A 130 12.35 9.22 0.13
C ILE A 130 13.79 9.56 -0.23
N TRP A 131 14.05 10.73 -0.84
CA TRP A 131 15.41 11.16 -1.19
C TRP A 131 16.31 11.44 0.02
N GLN A 132 15.72 11.82 1.15
CA GLN A 132 16.46 12.10 2.39
C GLN A 132 16.70 10.85 3.24
N MET A 133 15.98 9.76 2.98
CA MET A 133 16.12 8.51 3.72
C MET A 133 17.22 7.63 3.12
N THR A 134 17.96 6.96 3.98
CA THR A 134 18.90 5.92 3.53
C THR A 134 18.12 4.72 2.98
N PRO A 135 18.63 4.01 1.96
CA PRO A 135 17.93 2.86 1.36
C PRO A 135 17.47 1.79 2.36
N PRO A 136 18.27 1.42 3.39
CA PRO A 136 17.81 0.47 4.43
C PRO A 136 16.62 0.99 5.24
N ARG A 137 16.57 2.31 5.50
CA ARG A 137 15.47 2.93 6.24
C ARG A 137 14.17 2.90 5.43
N ILE A 138 14.25 3.14 4.12
CA ILE A 138 13.10 3.04 3.21
C ILE A 138 12.63 1.59 3.14
N SER A 139 13.56 0.65 2.99
CA SER A 139 13.26 -0.79 2.95
C SER A 139 12.57 -1.26 4.23
N PHE A 140 13.12 -0.90 5.40
CA PHE A 140 12.52 -1.19 6.69
C PHE A 140 11.12 -0.60 6.80
N PHE A 141 10.95 0.68 6.42
CA PHE A 141 9.65 1.35 6.49
C PHE A 141 8.59 0.63 5.66
N ILE A 142 8.85 0.41 4.37
CA ILE A 142 7.90 -0.27 3.47
C ILE A 142 7.60 -1.68 4.00
N ARG A 143 8.62 -2.44 4.39
CA ARG A 143 8.42 -3.80 4.92
C ARG A 143 7.66 -3.82 6.24
N SER A 144 7.81 -2.81 7.08
CA SER A 144 7.07 -2.72 8.35
C SER A 144 5.58 -2.51 8.12
N VAL A 145 5.21 -1.71 7.12
CA VAL A 145 3.82 -1.39 6.77
C VAL A 145 3.07 -2.60 6.19
N TYR A 146 3.74 -3.41 5.36
CA TYR A 146 3.14 -4.60 4.75
C TYR A 146 3.42 -5.91 5.54
N ASP A 147 3.92 -5.81 6.77
CA ASP A 147 4.31 -6.98 7.59
C ASP A 147 5.20 -7.98 6.82
N LEU A 148 6.25 -7.45 6.19
CA LEU A 148 7.29 -8.18 5.45
C LEU A 148 8.65 -8.17 6.18
N LEU A 149 8.67 -7.80 7.45
CA LEU A 149 9.89 -7.88 8.27
C LEU A 149 10.16 -9.35 8.67
N PRO A 150 11.41 -9.71 9.02
CA PRO A 150 11.79 -11.07 9.38
C PRO A 150 11.25 -11.51 10.75
N SER A 151 9.92 -11.60 10.89
CA SER A 151 9.25 -12.26 12.02
C SER A 151 9.31 -13.79 11.83
N ASN A 152 9.24 -14.61 12.89
CA ASN A 152 9.28 -16.07 12.71
C ASN A 152 8.11 -16.58 11.85
N ALA A 153 6.94 -15.93 11.93
CA ALA A 153 5.83 -16.23 11.04
C ALA A 153 6.21 -16.01 9.55
N ASN A 154 6.87 -14.91 9.23
CA ASN A 154 7.33 -14.64 7.86
C ASN A 154 8.50 -15.52 7.44
N LEU A 155 9.40 -15.86 8.36
CA LEU A 155 10.53 -16.76 8.08
C LEU A 155 10.06 -18.16 7.66
N ILE A 156 8.95 -18.66 8.22
CA ILE A 156 8.31 -19.89 7.73
C ILE A 156 7.77 -19.73 6.33
N HIS A 157 7.05 -18.64 6.05
CA HIS A 157 6.56 -18.37 4.70
C HIS A 157 7.69 -18.28 3.68
N TRP A 158 8.89 -17.90 4.09
CA TRP A 158 10.09 -17.86 3.25
C TRP A 158 10.91 -19.16 3.25
N GLY A 159 10.46 -20.22 3.94
CA GLY A 159 11.16 -21.50 4.02
C GLY A 159 12.49 -21.43 4.77
N LYS A 160 12.67 -20.45 5.67
CA LYS A 160 13.92 -20.23 6.44
C LYS A 160 13.86 -20.77 7.86
N LYS A 161 12.67 -21.14 8.35
CA LYS A 161 12.42 -21.63 9.70
C LYS A 161 11.20 -22.55 9.68
N ASP A 162 11.13 -23.47 10.63
CA ASP A 162 10.02 -24.44 10.72
C ASP A 162 8.97 -24.06 11.77
N ASP A 163 9.32 -23.22 12.75
CA ASP A 163 8.47 -22.88 13.90
C ASP A 163 8.20 -21.37 14.02
N PRO A 164 6.92 -20.92 14.08
CA PRO A 164 6.58 -19.50 14.15
C PRO A 164 6.62 -18.97 15.59
N THR A 165 6.99 -19.78 16.58
CA THR A 165 6.90 -19.40 17.98
C THR A 165 7.83 -18.25 18.36
N CYS A 166 7.36 -17.39 19.24
CA CYS A 166 8.13 -16.33 19.86
C CYS A 166 9.07 -16.94 20.92
N PRO A 167 10.36 -16.59 20.92
CA PRO A 167 11.31 -17.14 21.89
C PRO A 167 11.05 -16.68 23.34
N LEU A 168 10.21 -15.64 23.53
CA LEU A 168 9.92 -15.09 24.84
C LEU A 168 8.64 -15.67 25.44
N CYS A 169 7.56 -15.72 24.67
CA CYS A 169 6.23 -16.09 25.18
C CYS A 169 5.63 -17.33 24.51
N HIS A 170 6.35 -17.96 23.58
CA HIS A 170 5.95 -19.16 22.85
C HIS A 170 4.64 -19.05 22.03
N GLY A 171 4.10 -17.84 21.87
CA GLY A 171 2.98 -17.56 20.96
C GLY A 171 3.44 -17.35 19.53
N ARG A 172 2.53 -17.26 18.55
CA ARG A 172 2.87 -16.97 17.15
C ARG A 172 3.53 -15.59 17.02
N GLN A 173 4.76 -15.53 16.50
CA GLN A 173 5.54 -14.30 16.35
C GLN A 173 5.30 -13.65 14.99
N THR A 174 4.29 -12.79 14.91
CA THR A 174 4.08 -11.82 13.81
C THR A 174 4.86 -10.52 14.07
N THR A 175 4.92 -9.60 13.12
CA THR A 175 5.55 -8.28 13.39
C THR A 175 4.81 -7.50 14.47
N GLU A 176 3.47 -7.48 14.43
CA GLU A 176 2.61 -6.90 15.47
C GLU A 176 2.95 -7.48 16.85
N HIS A 177 3.14 -8.80 16.93
CA HIS A 177 3.56 -9.46 18.16
C HIS A 177 4.89 -8.91 18.68
N VAL A 178 5.90 -8.77 17.83
CA VAL A 178 7.23 -8.29 18.23
C VAL A 178 7.20 -6.82 18.65
N LEU A 179 6.36 -6.01 17.99
CA LEU A 179 6.31 -4.56 18.15
C LEU A 179 5.43 -4.11 19.31
N SER A 180 4.30 -4.76 19.57
CA SER A 180 3.32 -4.31 20.56
C SER A 180 2.63 -5.40 21.37
N SER A 181 2.47 -6.61 20.83
CA SER A 181 1.49 -7.57 21.37
C SER A 181 2.10 -8.76 22.14
N CYS A 182 3.41 -8.76 22.40
CA CYS A 182 4.06 -9.82 23.18
C CYS A 182 3.84 -9.64 24.68
N LYS A 183 3.10 -10.58 25.29
CA LYS A 183 2.75 -10.57 26.74
C LYS A 183 3.98 -10.51 27.66
N VAL A 184 5.03 -11.25 27.33
CA VAL A 184 6.27 -11.29 28.11
C VAL A 184 7.06 -9.98 27.94
N ALA A 185 7.14 -9.46 26.71
CA ALA A 185 7.80 -8.18 26.46
C ALA A 185 7.08 -6.99 27.09
N LEU A 186 5.75 -7.10 27.27
CA LEU A 186 4.93 -6.11 27.98
C LEU A 186 5.17 -6.14 29.48
N SER A 187 5.12 -7.32 30.10
CA SER A 187 5.26 -7.47 31.55
C SER A 187 6.68 -7.26 32.06
N GLN A 188 7.70 -7.64 31.29
CA GLN A 188 9.10 -7.62 31.75
C GLN A 188 9.85 -6.31 31.45
N GLY A 189 9.21 -5.33 30.82
CA GLY A 189 9.83 -4.03 30.52
C GLY A 189 10.63 -3.84 29.20
N PRO A 190 10.82 -4.83 28.29
CA PRO A 190 11.43 -4.57 26.98
C PRO A 190 10.77 -3.46 26.15
N TYR A 191 9.45 -3.29 26.22
CA TYR A 191 8.80 -2.17 25.54
C TYR A 191 9.17 -0.82 26.17
N THR A 192 9.13 -0.73 27.50
CA THR A 192 9.56 0.47 28.24
C THR A 192 11.00 0.84 27.92
N TRP A 193 11.89 -0.16 27.84
CA TRP A 193 13.29 0.08 27.47
C TRP A 193 13.43 0.63 26.04
N ARG A 194 12.77 0.01 25.05
CA ARG A 194 12.78 0.48 23.66
C ARG A 194 12.22 1.90 23.54
N HIS A 195 11.12 2.17 24.23
CA HIS A 195 10.50 3.49 24.31
C HIS A 195 11.46 4.54 24.88
N ASN A 196 12.05 4.27 26.04
CA ASN A 196 12.98 5.20 26.69
C ASN A 196 14.23 5.46 25.84
N ARG A 197 14.69 4.44 25.09
CA ARG A 197 15.81 4.61 24.16
C ARG A 197 15.48 5.58 23.03
N VAL A 198 14.26 5.54 22.49
CA VAL A 198 13.78 6.50 21.48
C VAL A 198 13.67 7.90 22.09
N LEU A 199 13.08 8.02 23.28
CA LEU A 199 12.96 9.30 23.99
C LEU A 199 14.32 9.94 24.28
N GLN A 200 15.33 9.14 24.66
CA GLN A 200 16.69 9.63 24.85
C GLN A 200 17.28 10.23 23.56
N GLY A 201 17.08 9.57 22.42
CA GLY A 201 17.55 10.09 21.13
C GLY A 201 16.84 11.39 20.71
N LEU A 202 15.52 11.49 20.95
CA LEU A 202 14.77 12.71 20.70
C LEU A 202 15.22 13.84 21.63
N ALA A 203 15.39 13.54 22.91
CA ALA A 203 15.88 14.50 23.89
C ALA A 203 17.26 15.04 23.50
N SER A 204 18.19 14.17 23.06
CA SER A 204 19.51 14.63 22.61
C SER A 204 19.43 15.57 21.42
N VAL A 205 18.62 15.25 20.40
CA VAL A 205 18.46 16.12 19.22
C VAL A 205 17.86 17.48 19.60
N ILE A 206 16.84 17.49 20.46
CA ILE A 206 16.20 18.73 20.93
C ILE A 206 17.17 19.56 21.78
N SER A 207 17.94 18.94 22.66
CA SER A 207 18.96 19.64 23.47
C SER A 207 20.05 20.25 22.60
N THR A 208 20.53 19.54 21.57
CA THR A 208 21.47 20.08 20.58
C THR A 208 20.86 21.26 19.81
N ALA A 209 19.61 21.16 19.35
CA ALA A 209 18.92 22.24 18.65
C ALA A 209 18.69 23.48 19.54
N LYS A 210 18.53 23.30 20.85
CA LYS A 210 18.43 24.38 21.84
C LYS A 210 19.78 24.98 22.26
N GLY A 211 20.90 24.53 21.67
CA GLY A 211 22.24 25.00 22.04
C GLY A 211 22.73 24.50 23.41
N GLN A 212 22.08 23.51 24.01
CA GLN A 212 22.45 22.95 25.30
C GLN A 212 23.29 21.68 25.10
N PHE A 213 24.62 21.84 25.03
CA PHE A 213 25.54 20.70 25.07
C PHE A 213 25.71 20.23 26.51
N LYS A 214 24.90 19.26 26.95
CA LYS A 214 25.24 18.43 28.11
C LYS A 214 25.57 17.02 27.60
N PRO A 215 26.78 16.49 27.84
CA PRO A 215 27.01 15.07 27.60
C PRO A 215 25.99 14.28 28.43
N PRO A 216 25.35 13.24 27.88
CA PRO A 216 24.39 12.46 28.65
C PRO A 216 25.15 11.76 29.79
N SER A 217 24.92 12.21 31.03
CA SER A 217 25.33 11.45 32.20
C SER A 217 24.60 10.10 32.18
N PRO A 218 25.22 9.00 32.61
CA PRO A 218 24.58 7.68 32.66
C PRO A 218 23.55 7.59 33.81
N SER A 219 22.90 8.69 34.16
CA SER A 219 21.76 8.72 35.05
C SER A 219 20.56 8.15 34.30
N PHE A 220 20.10 6.99 34.76
CA PHE A 220 18.95 6.28 34.24
C PHE A 220 17.69 7.18 34.33
N THR A 221 17.39 7.92 33.26
CA THR A 221 16.16 8.72 33.20
C THR A 221 14.98 7.77 33.04
N ILE A 222 14.27 7.53 34.14
CA ILE A 222 13.02 6.77 34.15
C ILE A 222 11.95 7.71 33.61
N PHE A 223 11.48 7.46 32.39
CA PHE A 223 10.27 8.09 31.87
C PHE A 223 9.07 7.29 32.37
N THR A 224 8.23 7.92 33.17
CA THR A 224 7.01 7.33 33.73
C THR A 224 5.96 7.20 32.63
N THR A 225 5.37 6.02 32.47
CA THR A 225 4.13 5.84 31.70
C THR A 225 2.94 6.37 32.51
N GLU A 226 1.94 6.95 31.83
CA GLU A 226 0.66 7.29 32.46
C GLU A 226 0.01 6.02 33.06
N GLY A 227 -0.40 6.09 34.34
CA GLY A 227 -0.94 4.94 35.09
C GLY A 227 0.04 4.25 36.07
N GLY A 228 1.00 4.99 36.62
CA GLY A 228 2.12 4.46 37.39
C GLY A 228 1.80 3.47 38.52
N ILE A 229 2.45 2.31 38.47
CA ILE A 229 2.85 1.56 39.67
C ILE A 229 4.38 1.53 39.69
N LYS A 230 4.95 2.15 40.72
CA LYS A 230 6.39 2.14 41.00
C LYS A 230 6.77 0.76 41.53
N THR A 231 7.44 -0.06 40.74
CA THR A 231 8.46 -0.98 41.28
C THR A 231 9.43 -1.34 40.16
N TRP A 232 10.71 -1.01 40.33
CA TRP A 232 11.81 -1.87 39.91
C TRP A 232 13.12 -1.32 40.53
N CYS A 233 13.61 -2.04 41.56
CA CYS A 233 15.01 -1.95 42.00
C CYS A 233 15.82 -2.93 41.16
N GLY A 234 16.52 -2.43 40.13
CA GLY A 234 17.44 -3.24 39.34
C GLY A 234 18.79 -3.39 40.04
N ARG A 235 19.09 -4.61 40.51
CA ARG A 235 20.44 -5.00 40.92
C ARG A 235 21.33 -5.08 39.67
N SER A 236 22.47 -4.42 39.69
CA SER A 236 23.46 -4.40 38.61
C SER A 236 24.09 -5.78 38.43
N ASN A 237 23.99 -6.34 37.22
CA ASN A 237 24.95 -7.33 36.74
C ASN A 237 25.48 -6.86 35.38
N THR A 238 26.73 -6.41 35.41
CA THR A 238 27.59 -6.21 34.24
C THR A 238 27.91 -7.57 33.63
N ALA A 239 27.18 -7.93 32.57
CA ALA A 239 27.61 -8.95 31.63
C ALA A 239 27.35 -8.44 30.22
N SER A 240 28.43 -8.16 29.50
CA SER A 240 28.47 -7.82 28.09
C SER A 240 27.99 -9.02 27.28
N THR A 241 26.69 -9.11 27.06
CA THR A 241 26.12 -9.96 26.01
C THR A 241 25.36 -9.03 25.08
N GLN A 242 25.89 -8.83 23.88
CA GLN A 242 25.21 -8.15 22.79
C GLN A 242 23.90 -8.91 22.53
N ARG A 243 22.79 -8.40 23.07
CA ARG A 243 21.46 -9.01 22.90
C ARG A 243 21.04 -8.80 21.45
N LYS A 244 21.08 -9.86 20.64
CA LYS A 244 20.47 -9.88 19.30
C LYS A 244 19.01 -9.43 19.41
N GLY A 245 18.61 -8.48 18.59
CA GLY A 245 17.23 -8.04 18.45
C GLY A 245 16.35 -9.18 17.95
N LEU A 246 15.08 -9.18 18.34
CA LEU A 246 14.11 -10.21 17.97
C LEU A 246 13.81 -10.31 16.46
N LEU A 247 14.35 -9.36 15.69
CA LEU A 247 14.25 -9.26 14.22
C LEU A 247 15.63 -9.35 13.55
N ASP A 248 16.70 -9.59 14.32
CA ASP A 248 18.06 -9.75 13.80
C ASP A 248 18.24 -11.22 13.40
N GLY A 249 17.62 -11.58 12.27
CA GLY A 249 17.85 -12.83 11.55
C GLY A 249 19.04 -12.71 10.61
#